data_AF-A0A326RZX2-F1
#
_entry.id   AF-A0A326RZX2-F1
#
_cell.length_a   1.000
_cell.length_b   1.000
_cell.length_c   1.000
_cell.angle_alpha   90.00
_cell.angle_beta   90.00
_cell.angle_gamma   90.00
#
_symmetry.space_group_name_H-M   'P 1'
#
loop_
_entity.id
_entity.type
_entity.pdbx_description
1 polymer ?
#
loop_
_entity_poly.entity_id
_entity_poly.type
_entity_poly.pdbx_seq_one_letter_code
_entity_poly.pdbx_strand_id
1 'polypeptide(L)'
;MKTLAHYLQLALLAYFFLFLLFFIFFESLGSLFGMDPIASSSLVKVFLTGLLLFLATWITKTLHTKGLTEQIKKMEIEMNSVKAKLYDLEHPKIAQPSKPVPQKNQEESSGMIRPRQNFTDQ
;
A
#
# COMPACT_ATOMS: atom_id res chain seq x y z
N MET A 1 11.76 13.51 -4.48
CA MET A 1 11.91 12.56 -3.35
C MET A 1 12.73 11.29 -3.66
N LYS A 2 12.93 10.89 -4.94
CA LYS A 2 13.85 9.79 -5.33
C LYS A 2 15.29 9.97 -4.81
N THR A 3 15.74 11.21 -4.64
CA THR A 3 17.09 11.56 -4.19
C THR A 3 17.34 11.22 -2.74
N LEU A 4 16.39 11.50 -1.83
CA LEU A 4 16.62 11.32 -0.39
C LEU A 4 16.70 9.84 0.00
N ALA A 5 15.84 8.98 -0.55
CA ALA A 5 15.93 7.54 -0.33
C ALA A 5 17.25 6.96 -0.90
N HIS A 6 17.71 7.47 -2.05
CA HIS A 6 18.98 7.07 -2.64
C HIS A 6 20.17 7.48 -1.76
N TYR A 7 20.22 8.72 -1.28
CA TYR A 7 21.27 9.18 -0.38
C TYR A 7 21.25 8.45 0.97
N LEU A 8 20.07 8.11 1.49
CA LEU A 8 19.94 7.37 2.74
C LEU A 8 20.43 5.91 2.58
N GLN A 9 20.10 5.27 1.46
CA GLN A 9 20.64 3.95 1.12
C GLN A 9 22.14 3.97 0.87
N LEU A 10 22.66 5.03 0.24
CA LEU A 10 24.09 5.21 0.01
C LEU A 10 24.84 5.45 1.33
N ALA A 11 24.28 6.24 2.24
CA ALA A 11 24.82 6.44 3.58
C ALA A 11 24.79 5.13 4.39
N LEU A 12 23.72 4.35 4.29
CA LEU A 12 23.63 3.02 4.89
C LEU A 12 24.71 2.09 4.33
N LEU A 13 24.90 2.09 3.01
CA LEU A 13 25.92 1.27 2.35
C LEU A 13 27.33 1.69 2.79
N ALA A 14 27.61 2.99 2.83
CA ALA A 14 28.89 3.53 3.29
C ALA A 14 29.15 3.17 4.75
N TYR A 15 28.14 3.24 5.61
CA TYR A 15 28.22 2.84 7.01
C TYR A 15 28.61 1.36 7.16
N PHE A 16 27.90 0.46 6.47
CA PHE A 16 28.23 -0.97 6.49
C PHE A 16 29.59 -1.26 5.88
N PHE A 17 29.98 -0.57 4.81
CA PHE A 17 31.28 -0.73 4.17
C PHE A 17 32.43 -0.30 5.08
N LEU A 18 32.32 0.84 5.76
CA LEU A 18 33.29 1.31 6.75
C LEU A 18 33.42 0.34 7.92
N PHE A 19 32.30 -0.18 8.43
CA PHE A 19 32.33 -1.17 9.50
C PHE A 19 32.87 -2.53 9.05
N LEU A 20 32.62 -2.94 7.80
CA LEU A 20 33.19 -4.14 7.22
C LEU A 20 34.72 -4.02 7.12
N LEU A 21 35.22 -2.88 6.61
CA LEU A 21 36.65 -2.56 6.63
C LEU A 21 37.19 -2.59 8.06
N PHE A 22 36.50 -1.94 9.00
CA PHE A 22 36.90 -1.95 10.40
C PHE A 22 37.03 -3.37 10.94
N PHE A 23 36.07 -4.26 10.66
CA PHE A 23 36.13 -5.67 11.08
C PHE A 23 37.28 -6.45 10.42
N ILE A 24 37.46 -6.32 9.11
CA ILE A 24 38.51 -7.04 8.36
C ILE A 24 39.90 -6.60 8.80
N PHE A 25 40.09 -5.30 8.99
CA PHE A 25 41.36 -4.73 9.41
C PHE A 25 41.48 -4.60 10.93
N PHE A 26 40.50 -5.05 11.73
CA PHE A 26 40.49 -4.87 13.19
C PHE A 26 41.69 -5.55 13.84
N GLU A 27 42.07 -6.74 13.36
CA GLU A 27 43.21 -7.50 13.89
C GLU A 27 44.54 -6.76 13.65
N SER A 28 44.63 -5.99 12.57
CA SER A 28 45.81 -5.20 12.18
C SER A 28 45.83 -3.79 12.77
N LEU A 29 44.72 -3.06 12.70
CA LEU A 29 44.54 -1.71 13.25
C LEU A 29 44.40 -1.74 14.78
N GLY A 30 43.69 -2.71 15.35
CA GLY A 30 43.52 -2.87 16.79
C GLY A 30 44.86 -3.09 17.50
N SER A 31 45.76 -3.87 16.89
CA SER A 31 47.15 -4.05 17.31
C SER A 31 47.95 -2.74 17.22
N LEU A 32 47.75 -1.95 16.14
CA LEU A 32 48.42 -0.66 15.95
C LEU A 32 47.96 0.45 16.91
N PHE A 33 46.70 0.39 17.37
CA PHE A 33 46.09 1.35 18.30
C PHE A 33 46.09 0.89 19.77
N GLY A 34 46.69 -0.27 20.08
CA GLY A 34 46.80 -0.78 21.45
C GLY A 34 45.47 -1.16 22.10
N MET A 35 44.45 -1.51 21.30
CA MET A 35 43.15 -1.97 21.80
C MET A 35 43.17 -3.47 22.04
N ASP A 36 42.73 -3.89 23.23
CA ASP A 36 42.51 -5.30 23.58
C ASP A 36 41.59 -6.01 22.56
N PRO A 37 41.78 -7.33 22.35
CA PRO A 37 40.98 -8.11 21.41
C PRO A 37 39.49 -7.95 21.71
N ILE A 38 38.69 -7.71 20.66
CA ILE A 38 37.28 -7.32 20.70
C ILE A 38 36.55 -7.97 21.88
N ALA A 39 36.24 -7.19 22.92
CA ALA A 39 35.26 -7.60 23.90
C ALA A 39 33.91 -7.76 23.17
N SER A 40 33.21 -8.87 23.36
CA SER A 40 31.91 -9.17 22.73
C SER A 40 30.90 -8.02 22.84
N SER A 41 31.06 -7.17 23.87
CA SER A 41 30.28 -5.95 24.07
C SER A 41 30.40 -4.91 22.93
N SER A 42 31.56 -4.76 22.29
CA SER A 42 31.75 -3.85 21.15
C SER A 42 31.06 -4.38 19.90
N LEU A 43 31.10 -5.69 19.68
CA LEU A 43 30.45 -6.36 18.55
C LEU A 43 28.92 -6.16 18.60
N VAL A 44 28.33 -6.32 19.79
CA VAL A 44 26.90 -6.09 20.03
C VAL A 44 26.50 -4.64 19.74
N LYS A 45 27.32 -3.66 20.15
CA LYS A 45 27.03 -2.24 19.89
C LYS A 45 27.01 -1.94 18.39
N VAL A 46 27.98 -2.46 17.63
CA VAL A 46 28.04 -2.29 16.17
C VAL A 46 26.85 -2.93 15.48
N PHE A 47 26.46 -4.13 15.92
CA PHE A 47 25.31 -4.82 15.36
C PHE A 47 24.01 -4.08 15.66
N LEU A 48 23.87 -3.54 16.87
CA LEU A 48 22.70 -2.76 17.28
C LEU A 48 22.57 -1.46 16.49
N THR A 49 23.67 -0.74 16.26
CA THR A 49 23.67 0.48 15.45
C THR A 49 23.39 0.18 13.97
N GLY A 50 23.93 -0.92 13.44
CA GLY A 50 23.61 -1.39 12.08
C GLY A 50 22.14 -1.79 11.93
N LEU A 51 21.58 -2.48 12.93
CA LEU A 51 20.16 -2.85 12.97
C LEU A 51 19.26 -1.60 12.98
N LEU A 52 19.61 -0.58 13.77
CA LEU A 52 18.83 0.66 13.86
C LEU A 52 18.78 1.41 12.52
N LEU A 53 19.93 1.52 11.84
CA LEU A 53 20.03 2.13 10.52
C LEU A 53 19.29 1.30 9.45
N PHE A 54 19.34 -0.03 9.56
CA PHE A 54 18.56 -0.92 8.69
C PHE A 54 17.05 -0.72 8.87
N LEU A 55 16.54 -0.66 10.11
CA LEU A 55 15.13 -0.40 10.39
C LEU A 55 14.68 0.95 9.83
N ALA A 56 15.47 2.01 10.04
CA ALA A 56 15.14 3.34 9.52
C ALA A 56 15.03 3.35 7.99
N THR A 57 15.94 2.65 7.31
CA THR A 57 15.94 2.55 5.85
C THR A 57 14.77 1.67 5.35
N TRP A 58 14.47 0.58 6.06
CA TRP A 58 13.34 -0.30 5.75
C TRP A 58 12.00 0.44 5.85
N ILE A 59 11.79 1.18 6.94
CA ILE A 59 10.56 1.96 7.14
C ILE A 59 10.41 3.00 6.03
N THR A 60 11.47 3.73 5.72
CA THR A 60 11.47 4.73 4.65
C THR A 60 11.13 4.10 3.29
N LYS A 61 11.72 2.94 2.97
CA LYS A 61 11.43 2.21 1.74
C LYS A 61 9.96 1.77 1.67
N THR A 62 9.45 1.17 2.74
CA THR A 62 8.08 0.65 2.78
C THR A 62 7.02 1.74 2.67
N LEU A 63 7.23 2.91 3.30
CA LEU A 63 6.35 4.06 3.16
C LEU A 63 6.35 4.60 1.73
N HIS A 64 7.53 4.72 1.11
CA HIS A 64 7.63 5.20 -0.26
C HIS A 64 6.95 4.26 -1.25
N THR A 65 7.09 2.94 -1.09
CA THR A 65 6.41 1.97 -1.95
C THR A 65 4.90 2.02 -1.79
N LYS A 66 4.38 2.19 -0.56
CA LYS A 66 2.94 2.35 -0.32
C LYS A 66 2.37 3.58 -1.02
N GLY A 67 3.06 4.73 -0.95
CA GLY A 67 2.63 5.96 -1.63
C GLY A 67 2.60 5.83 -3.16
N LEU A 68 3.53 5.08 -3.75
CA LEU A 68 3.50 4.78 -5.19
C LEU A 68 2.33 3.88 -5.57
N THR A 69 2.06 2.83 -4.79
CA THR A 69 0.93 1.93 -5.01
C THR A 69 -0.41 2.66 -4.91
N GLU A 70 -0.57 3.58 -3.95
CA GLU A 70 -1.78 4.41 -3.85
C GLU A 70 -1.96 5.33 -5.06
N GLN A 71 -0.89 5.94 -5.57
CA GLN A 71 -0.95 6.75 -6.79
C GLN A 71 -1.36 5.93 -8.00
N ILE A 72 -0.79 4.73 -8.16
CA ILE A 72 -1.16 3.80 -9.23
C ILE A 72 -2.65 3.43 -9.12
N LYS A 73 -3.12 3.10 -7.91
CA LYS A 73 -4.53 2.75 -7.68
C LYS A 73 -5.47 3.91 -8.00
N LYS A 74 -5.11 5.15 -7.64
CA LYS A 74 -5.90 6.34 -8.01
C LYS A 74 -5.96 6.52 -9.53
N MET A 75 -4.83 6.39 -10.20
CA MET A 75 -4.74 6.49 -11.66
C MET A 75 -5.58 5.41 -12.36
N GLU A 76 -5.58 4.16 -11.86
CA GLU A 76 -6.43 3.08 -12.36
C GLU A 76 -7.93 3.40 -12.19
N ILE A 77 -8.33 3.96 -11.05
CA ILE A 77 -9.73 4.37 -10.80
C ILE A 77 -10.14 5.50 -11.76
N GLU A 78 -9.31 6.52 -11.91
CA GLU A 78 -9.56 7.63 -12.82
C GLU A 78 -9.68 7.13 -14.27
N MET A 79 -8.77 6.26 -14.72
CA MET A 79 -8.81 5.66 -16.05
C MET A 79 -10.09 4.85 -16.27
N ASN A 80 -10.50 4.03 -15.30
CA ASN A 80 -11.76 3.28 -15.37
C ASN A 80 -12.98 4.23 -15.43
N SER A 81 -12.95 5.33 -14.68
CA SER A 81 -14.03 6.32 -14.71
C SER A 81 -14.14 7.03 -16.07
N VAL A 82 -13.01 7.35 -16.71
CA VAL A 82 -12.98 7.94 -18.04
C VAL A 82 -13.48 6.94 -19.08
N LYS A 83 -13.05 5.68 -18.98
CA LYS A 83 -13.51 4.60 -19.86
C LYS A 83 -15.02 4.41 -19.77
N ALA A 84 -15.59 4.46 -18.56
CA ALA A 84 -17.02 4.38 -18.34
C ALA A 84 -17.78 5.58 -18.96
N LYS A 85 -17.27 6.80 -18.78
CA LYS A 85 -17.87 8.00 -19.40
C LYS A 85 -17.81 7.95 -20.92
N LEU A 86 -16.71 7.48 -21.50
CA LEU A 86 -16.57 7.32 -22.94
C LEU A 86 -17.57 6.29 -23.47
N TYR A 87 -17.72 5.16 -22.77
CA TYR A 87 -18.71 4.15 -23.12
C TYR A 87 -20.15 4.69 -23.10
N ASP A 88 -20.51 5.47 -22.06
CA ASP A 88 -21.82 6.12 -21.95
C ASP A 88 -22.07 7.16 -23.06
N LEU A 89 -21.01 7.81 -23.57
CA LEU A 89 -21.09 8.73 -24.72
C LEU A 89 -21.28 7.98 -26.04
N GLU A 90 -20.59 6.87 -26.22
CA GLU A 90 -20.68 6.03 -27.43
C GLU A 90 -21.97 5.19 -27.48
N HIS A 91 -22.53 4.85 -26.31
CA HIS A 91 -23.78 4.11 -26.16
C HIS A 91 -24.79 4.98 -25.42
N PRO A 92 -25.35 6.02 -26.07
CA PRO A 92 -26.35 6.86 -25.44
C PRO A 92 -27.48 5.98 -24.93
N LYS A 93 -27.89 6.20 -23.68
CA LYS A 93 -28.98 5.46 -23.03
C LYS A 93 -30.23 5.57 -23.90
N ILE A 94 -30.47 4.54 -24.69
CA ILE A 94 -31.74 4.34 -25.37
C ILE A 94 -32.76 4.31 -24.24
N ALA A 95 -33.69 5.27 -24.23
CA ALA A 95 -34.73 5.34 -23.24
C ALA A 95 -35.44 3.97 -23.24
N GLN A 96 -35.19 3.15 -22.22
CA GLN A 96 -36.00 1.97 -22.01
C GLN A 96 -37.43 2.47 -21.80
N PRO A 97 -38.42 1.91 -22.51
CA PRO A 97 -39.80 2.31 -22.33
C PRO A 97 -40.15 2.19 -20.85
N SER A 98 -40.78 3.22 -20.31
CA SER A 98 -41.08 3.35 -18.89
C SER A 98 -41.68 2.05 -18.36
N LYS A 99 -41.07 1.45 -17.34
CA LYS A 99 -41.75 0.43 -16.55
C LYS A 99 -43.08 1.05 -16.08
N PRO A 100 -44.23 0.41 -16.32
CA PRO A 100 -45.51 0.98 -15.97
C PRO A 100 -45.56 1.26 -14.47
N VAL A 101 -45.86 2.52 -14.14
CA VAL A 101 -46.06 3.00 -12.78
C VAL A 101 -47.21 2.21 -12.15
N PRO A 102 -47.08 1.68 -10.92
CA PRO A 102 -48.22 1.08 -10.24
C PRO A 102 -49.27 2.16 -10.01
N GLN A 103 -50.44 2.02 -10.64
CA GLN A 103 -51.59 2.88 -10.40
C GLN A 103 -51.91 2.88 -8.90
N LYS A 104 -51.69 4.02 -8.27
CA LYS A 104 -52.18 4.32 -6.93
C LYS A 104 -53.69 4.49 -7.01
N ASN A 105 -54.43 3.39 -6.93
CA ASN A 105 -55.88 3.42 -6.73
C ASN A 105 -56.15 4.00 -5.34
N GLN A 106 -56.57 5.26 -5.30
CA GLN A 106 -57.37 5.79 -4.20
C GLN A 106 -58.82 5.43 -4.52
N GLU A 107 -59.39 4.50 -3.76
CA GLU A 107 -60.77 4.58 -3.28
C GLU A 107 -60.97 3.55 -2.16
N GLU A 108 -61.11 4.11 -0.96
CA GLU A 108 -61.97 3.74 0.17
C GLU A 108 -62.16 2.28 0.64
N SER A 109 -62.27 2.19 1.97
CA SER A 109 -62.95 1.16 2.75
C SER A 109 -62.19 -0.14 3.07
N SER A 110 -61.59 -0.13 4.26
CA SER A 110 -61.87 -1.09 5.35
C SER A 110 -62.47 -2.44 4.94
N GLY A 111 -61.68 -3.49 5.13
CA GLY A 111 -62.16 -4.85 5.41
C GLY A 111 -61.83 -5.88 4.33
N MET A 112 -61.30 -7.01 4.79
CA MET A 112 -61.12 -8.27 4.06
C MET A 112 -59.82 -8.42 3.23
N ILE A 113 -58.85 -9.11 3.84
CA ILE A 113 -57.60 -9.60 3.24
C ILE A 113 -57.94 -10.58 2.10
N ARG A 114 -57.39 -10.37 0.89
CA ARG A 114 -57.49 -11.36 -0.21
C ARG A 114 -56.44 -12.47 -0.01
N PRO A 115 -56.75 -13.76 -0.23
CA PRO A 115 -55.82 -14.85 0.04
C PRO A 115 -54.62 -14.87 -0.92
N ARG A 116 -53.43 -15.22 -0.42
CA ARG A 116 -52.19 -15.35 -1.20
C ARG A 116 -52.31 -16.46 -2.26
N GLN A 117 -51.98 -16.16 -3.51
CA GLN A 117 -51.74 -17.16 -4.55
C GLN A 117 -50.27 -17.58 -4.51
N ASN A 118 -50.00 -18.82 -4.07
CA ASN A 118 -48.72 -19.49 -4.32
C ASN A 118 -48.79 -20.09 -5.72
N PHE A 119 -48.01 -19.57 -6.65
CA PHE A 119 -47.70 -20.29 -7.89
C PHE A 119 -46.38 -21.01 -7.69
N THR A 120 -46.47 -22.31 -7.49
CA THR A 120 -45.39 -23.27 -7.70
C THR A 120 -45.75 -24.00 -8.99
N ASP A 121 -44.93 -23.94 -10.03
CA ASP A 121 -44.95 -24.85 -11.20
C ASP A 121 -43.57 -24.72 -11.86
N GLN A 122 -42.71 -25.76 -11.78
CA GLN A 122 -42.49 -26.86 -12.75
C GLN A 122 -41.94 -26.41 -14.09
#